data_AF-A0A812JW30-F1
#
_entry.id   AF-A0A812JW30-F1
#
_cell.length_a   1.000
_cell.length_b   1.000
_cell.length_c   1.000
_cell.angle_alpha   90.00
_cell.angle_beta   90.00
_cell.angle_gamma   90.00
#
_symmetry.space_group_name_H-M   'P 1'
#
loop_
_entity.id
_entity.type
_entity.pdbx_description
1 polymer ?
#
loop_
_entity_poly.entity_id
_entity_poly.type
_entity_poly.pdbx_seq_one_letter_code
_entity_poly.pdbx_strand_id
1 'polypeptide(L)'
;MAMFWSLALLSFLLFLSALVFAQGIADGLSDASVLPSEASLLGFGSVMETMVSLYMSVTGGNDWIQYYRLFEKLQSFYHWLYLGFIFFFTFAIFNILTALFVEKAMAASRPDRHRQMVLERRKFAEQAAELRELFSKMDKDQSGRITQEEFLECMRDSEILSYMLSVGLDVYDAQYLFELVADNQGELEISRFVDGCMAVKGAASALDVQKQLAHIEQVEHKLEAWEKEYWPALMSFASGVHLKL
;
A
#
# COMPACT_ATOMS: atom_id res chain seq x y z
N MET A 1 -7.86 14.33 4.50
CA MET A 1 -8.21 14.55 5.93
C MET A 1 -7.12 15.31 6.69
N ALA A 2 -5.83 15.06 6.46
CA ALA A 2 -4.73 15.80 7.11
C ALA A 2 -4.76 17.33 6.86
N MET A 3 -5.14 17.76 5.66
CA MET A 3 -5.29 19.19 5.30
C MET A 3 -6.28 19.93 6.18
N PHE A 4 -7.43 19.32 6.45
CA PHE A 4 -8.47 19.93 7.27
C PHE A 4 -7.98 20.17 8.70
N TRP A 5 -7.35 19.16 9.31
CA TRP A 5 -6.80 19.29 10.66
C TRP A 5 -5.62 20.27 10.73
N SER A 6 -4.83 20.39 9.66
CA SER A 6 -3.76 21.39 9.57
C SER A 6 -4.31 22.82 9.53
N LEU A 7 -5.39 23.04 8.76
CA LEU A 7 -6.10 24.33 8.74
C LEU A 7 -6.77 24.63 10.09
N ALA A 8 -7.38 23.63 10.72
CA ALA A 8 -7.97 23.77 12.05
C ALA A 8 -6.91 24.17 13.11
N LEU A 9 -5.75 23.51 13.10
CA LEU A 9 -4.64 23.84 13.97
C LEU A 9 -4.10 25.26 13.72
N LEU A 10 -3.93 25.65 12.45
CA LEU A 10 -3.53 27.02 12.12
C LEU A 10 -4.53 28.07 12.57
N SER A 11 -5.82 27.78 12.41
CA SER A 11 -6.90 28.69 12.83
C SER A 11 -6.91 28.85 14.35
N PHE A 12 -6.65 27.76 15.08
CA PHE A 12 -6.49 27.78 16.53
C PHE A 12 -5.25 28.55 16.98
N LEU A 13 -4.09 28.35 16.34
CA LEU A 13 -2.87 29.11 16.64
C LEU A 13 -3.03 30.60 16.32
N LEU A 14 -3.75 30.93 15.24
CA LEU A 14 -4.06 32.31 14.88
C LEU A 14 -4.97 32.96 15.94
N PHE A 15 -5.96 32.23 16.44
CA PHE A 15 -6.82 32.67 17.54
C PHE A 15 -6.02 32.93 18.82
N LEU A 16 -5.13 32.00 19.22
CA LEU A 16 -4.26 32.20 20.39
C LEU A 16 -3.34 33.42 20.22
N SER A 17 -2.75 33.58 19.04
CA SER A 17 -1.90 34.74 18.73
C SER A 17 -2.71 36.04 18.81
N ALA A 18 -3.93 36.04 18.27
CA ALA A 18 -4.81 37.20 18.34
C ALA A 18 -5.17 37.60 19.77
N LEU A 19 -5.40 36.64 20.66
CA LEU A 19 -5.63 36.95 22.09
C LEU A 19 -4.42 37.65 22.72
N VAL A 20 -3.21 37.14 22.47
CA VAL A 20 -1.98 37.72 23.06
C VAL A 20 -1.73 39.13 22.53
N PHE A 21 -1.87 39.36 21.22
CA PHE A 21 -1.67 40.69 20.64
C PHE A 21 -2.80 41.66 20.98
N ALA A 22 -4.06 41.21 21.03
CA ALA A 22 -5.17 42.04 21.49
C ALA A 22 -4.98 42.47 22.94
N GLN A 23 -4.47 41.59 23.81
CA GLN A 23 -4.11 41.94 25.18
C GLN A 23 -3.00 42.99 25.21
N GLY A 24 -1.93 42.81 24.43
CA GLY A 24 -0.84 43.80 24.35
C GLY A 24 -1.30 45.18 23.89
N ILE A 25 -2.24 45.24 22.95
CA ILE A 25 -2.86 46.49 22.52
C ILE A 25 -3.75 47.08 23.62
N ALA A 26 -4.54 46.26 24.33
CA ALA A 26 -5.36 46.72 25.45
C ALA A 26 -4.51 47.34 26.56
N ASP A 27 -3.39 46.70 26.91
CA ASP A 27 -2.42 47.23 27.88
C ASP A 27 -1.79 48.53 27.36
N GLY A 28 -1.42 48.56 26.08
CA GLY A 28 -0.86 49.75 25.44
C GLY A 28 -1.82 50.96 25.39
N LEU A 29 -3.12 50.70 25.23
CA LEU A 29 -4.18 51.72 25.31
C LEU A 29 -4.37 52.21 26.75
N SER A 30 -4.31 51.32 27.74
CA SER A 30 -4.40 51.68 29.17
C SER A 30 -3.27 52.61 29.60
N ASP A 31 -2.05 52.34 29.13
CA ASP A 31 -0.86 53.12 29.47
C ASP A 31 -0.61 54.31 28.51
N ALA A 32 -1.55 54.60 27.61
CA ALA A 32 -1.48 55.66 26.60
C ALA A 32 -0.25 55.60 25.66
N SER A 33 0.38 54.43 25.53
CA SER A 33 1.48 54.17 24.60
C SER A 33 1.01 54.02 23.15
N VAL A 34 -0.25 53.58 22.97
CA VAL A 34 -0.91 53.42 21.67
C VAL A 34 -2.15 54.30 21.63
N LEU A 35 -2.40 54.96 20.49
CA LEU A 35 -3.61 55.75 20.30
C LEU A 35 -4.79 54.85 19.88
N PRO A 36 -6.01 55.07 20.40
CA PRO A 36 -7.20 54.32 20.01
C PRO A 36 -7.47 54.33 18.50
N SER A 37 -7.20 55.47 17.84
CA SER A 37 -7.36 55.61 16.39
C SER A 37 -6.38 54.73 15.60
N GLU A 38 -5.13 54.58 16.07
CA GLU A 38 -4.12 53.74 15.42
C GLU A 38 -4.47 52.25 15.57
N ALA A 39 -4.87 51.82 16.78
CA ALA A 39 -5.30 50.45 17.04
C ALA A 39 -6.54 50.07 16.22
N SER A 40 -7.53 50.95 16.15
CA SER A 40 -8.75 50.72 15.37
C SER A 40 -8.49 50.68 13.86
N LEU A 41 -7.61 51.56 13.33
CA LEU A 41 -7.24 51.57 11.92
C LEU A 41 -6.61 50.25 11.47
N LEU A 42 -5.84 49.61 12.35
CA LEU A 42 -5.17 48.34 12.09
C LEU A 42 -5.97 47.12 12.52
N GLY A 43 -7.24 47.28 12.91
CA GLY A 43 -8.16 46.18 13.19
C GLY A 43 -7.96 45.51 14.54
N PHE A 44 -7.52 46.24 15.58
CA PHE A 44 -7.38 45.73 16.95
C PHE A 44 -8.58 46.09 17.86
N GLY A 45 -9.78 46.24 17.29
CA GLY A 45 -11.00 46.56 18.05
C GLY A 45 -11.63 45.34 18.74
N SER A 46 -11.46 44.15 18.16
CA SER A 46 -11.94 42.88 18.70
C SER A 46 -10.96 41.74 18.40
N VAL A 47 -11.10 40.62 19.09
CA VAL A 47 -10.27 39.42 18.84
C VAL A 47 -10.45 38.92 17.41
N MET A 48 -11.67 38.94 16.88
CA MET A 48 -11.93 38.50 15.50
C MET A 48 -11.26 39.42 14.47
N GLU A 49 -11.36 40.75 14.64
CA GLU A 49 -10.67 41.70 13.77
C GLU A 49 -9.15 41.57 13.90
N THR A 50 -8.65 41.29 15.10
CA THR A 50 -7.23 41.03 15.35
C THR A 50 -6.77 39.78 14.61
N MET A 51 -7.56 38.69 14.62
CA MET A 51 -7.27 37.48 13.84
C MET A 51 -7.17 37.78 12.34
N VAL A 52 -8.12 38.55 11.79
CA VAL A 52 -8.10 38.94 10.38
C VAL A 52 -6.86 39.80 10.07
N SER A 53 -6.51 40.72 10.96
CA SER A 53 -5.37 41.62 10.80
C SER A 53 -4.03 40.87 10.80
N LEU A 54 -3.87 39.93 11.73
CA LEU A 54 -2.72 39.04 11.77
C LEU A 54 -2.65 38.15 10.52
N TYR A 55 -3.79 37.62 10.07
CA TYR A 55 -3.86 36.86 8.82
C TYR A 55 -3.46 37.70 7.59
N MET A 56 -3.97 38.93 7.49
CA MET A 56 -3.62 39.88 6.42
C MET A 56 -2.11 40.19 6.42
N SER A 57 -1.49 40.26 7.60
CA SER A 57 -0.06 40.55 7.72
C SER A 57 0.85 39.44 7.21
N VAL A 58 0.41 38.17 7.28
CA VAL A 58 1.18 37.01 6.79
C VAL A 58 0.89 36.73 5.31
N THR A 59 -0.36 36.91 4.88
CA THR A 59 -0.81 36.55 3.52
C THR A 59 -0.60 37.64 2.48
N GLY A 60 -0.06 38.79 2.87
CA GLY A 60 0.24 39.91 1.97
C GLY A 60 -0.95 40.83 1.70
N GLY A 61 -1.95 40.85 2.59
CA GLY A 61 -3.06 41.80 2.52
C GLY A 61 -2.63 43.22 2.93
N ASN A 62 -2.08 43.35 4.14
CA ASN A 62 -1.50 44.60 4.64
C ASN A 62 -0.01 44.38 4.94
N ASP A 63 0.80 45.42 4.73
CA ASP A 63 2.23 45.36 5.02
C ASP A 63 2.47 45.10 6.52
N TRP A 64 3.20 44.01 6.82
CA TRP A 64 3.56 43.60 8.17
C TRP A 64 4.28 44.71 8.96
N ILE A 65 4.95 45.64 8.27
CA ILE A 65 5.65 46.76 8.91
C ILE A 65 4.71 47.68 9.70
N GLN A 66 3.45 47.81 9.27
CA GLN A 66 2.46 48.67 9.93
C GLN A 66 2.12 48.14 11.33
N TYR A 67 1.96 46.82 11.44
CA TYR A 67 1.74 46.13 12.69
C TYR A 67 3.00 46.13 13.57
N TYR A 68 4.17 45.89 12.97
CA TYR A 68 5.45 45.94 13.69
C TYR A 68 5.66 47.30 14.36
N ARG A 69 5.43 48.41 13.64
CA ARG A 69 5.54 49.78 14.20
C ARG A 69 4.55 50.04 15.32
N LEU A 70 3.37 49.42 15.30
CA LEU A 70 2.41 49.52 16.39
C LEU A 70 2.92 48.78 17.63
N PHE A 71 3.42 47.55 17.45
CA PHE A 71 3.96 46.74 18.54
C PHE A 71 5.30 47.24 19.10
N GLU A 72 6.06 48.02 18.33
CA GLU A 72 7.28 48.68 18.79
C GLU A 72 7.01 49.73 19.88
N LYS A 73 5.81 50.31 19.90
CA LYS A 73 5.37 51.26 20.96
C LYS A 73 5.05 50.55 22.28
N LEU A 74 4.91 49.23 22.26
CA LEU A 74 4.64 48.41 23.44
C LEU A 74 5.94 47.93 24.11
N GLN A 75 5.81 47.11 25.15
CA GLN A 75 6.96 46.42 25.73
C GLN A 75 7.70 45.56 24.70
N SER A 76 9.02 45.45 24.86
CA SER A 76 9.88 44.81 23.86
C SER A 76 9.49 43.38 23.51
N PHE A 77 8.87 42.67 24.45
CA PHE A 77 8.34 41.32 24.23
C PHE A 77 7.40 41.22 23.02
N TYR A 78 6.49 42.18 22.82
CA TYR A 78 5.45 42.08 21.79
C TYR A 78 5.98 42.18 20.36
N HIS A 79 6.93 43.07 20.08
CA HIS A 79 7.47 43.18 18.72
C HIS A 79 8.38 42.00 18.35
N TRP A 80 9.15 41.45 19.31
CA TRP A 80 9.90 40.21 19.09
C TRP A 80 8.99 39.00 18.89
N LEU A 81 7.91 38.91 19.68
CA LEU A 81 6.89 37.88 19.52
C LEU A 81 6.22 37.98 18.14
N TYR A 82 5.93 39.20 17.66
CA TYR A 82 5.35 39.43 16.35
C TYR A 82 6.26 38.99 15.19
N LEU A 83 7.56 39.27 15.27
CA LEU A 83 8.53 38.76 14.29
C LEU A 83 8.57 37.23 14.28
N GLY A 84 8.52 36.59 15.46
CA GLY A 84 8.42 35.13 15.59
C GLY A 84 7.13 34.58 14.98
N PHE A 85 6.00 35.25 15.20
CA PHE A 85 4.71 34.93 14.58
C PHE A 85 4.79 34.98 13.05
N ILE A 86 5.31 36.06 12.47
CA ILE A 86 5.48 36.20 11.02
C ILE A 86 6.34 35.07 10.48
N PHE A 87 7.52 34.83 11.08
CA PHE A 87 8.40 33.74 10.66
C PHE A 87 7.65 32.40 10.66
N PHE A 88 7.04 32.02 11.78
CA PHE A 88 6.34 30.74 11.91
C PHE A 88 5.19 30.60 10.90
N PHE A 89 4.30 31.59 10.79
CA PHE A 89 3.12 31.49 9.94
C PHE A 89 3.45 31.54 8.45
N THR A 90 4.45 32.32 8.03
CA THR A 90 4.91 32.31 6.64
C THR A 90 5.42 30.93 6.24
N PHE A 91 6.31 30.32 7.04
CA PHE A 91 6.80 28.97 6.76
C PHE A 91 5.70 27.91 6.86
N ALA A 92 4.77 28.03 7.81
CA ALA A 92 3.66 27.09 7.95
C ALA A 92 2.74 27.08 6.71
N ILE A 93 2.41 28.26 6.16
CA ILE A 93 1.60 28.36 4.94
C ILE A 93 2.34 27.74 3.75
N PHE A 94 3.63 28.03 3.55
CA PHE A 94 4.41 27.41 2.48
C PHE A 94 4.51 25.89 2.61
N ASN A 95 4.64 25.37 3.84
CA ASN A 95 4.66 23.93 4.09
C ASN A 95 3.32 23.28 3.73
N ILE A 96 2.18 23.91 4.03
CA ILE A 96 0.86 23.40 3.64
C ILE A 96 0.68 23.42 2.12
N LEU A 97 1.06 24.52 1.45
CA LEU A 97 0.99 24.60 -0.01
C LEU A 97 1.87 23.54 -0.67
N THR A 98 3.09 23.38 -0.17
CA THR A 98 4.03 22.35 -0.66
C THR A 98 3.44 20.95 -0.48
N ALA A 99 2.89 20.63 0.69
CA ALA A 99 2.23 19.35 0.94
C ALA A 99 1.07 19.10 -0.05
N LEU A 100 0.29 20.12 -0.36
CA LEU A 100 -0.80 20.07 -1.35
C LEU A 100 -0.30 19.71 -2.75
N PHE A 101 0.80 20.34 -3.18
CA PHE A 101 1.38 20.05 -4.48
C PHE A 101 2.04 18.67 -4.52
N VAL A 102 2.73 18.26 -3.45
CA VAL A 102 3.33 16.93 -3.34
C VAL A 102 2.25 15.84 -3.38
N GLU A 103 1.14 16.01 -2.66
CA GLU A 103 0.04 15.04 -2.66
C GLU A 103 -0.56 14.88 -4.07
N LYS A 104 -0.77 16.00 -4.80
CA LYS A 104 -1.25 15.97 -6.19
C LYS A 104 -0.24 15.33 -7.15
N ALA A 105 1.05 15.65 -7.02
CA ALA A 105 2.11 15.08 -7.84
C ALA A 105 2.23 13.57 -7.60
N MET A 106 2.20 13.14 -6.34
CA MET A 106 2.20 11.72 -5.94
C MET A 106 0.96 10.99 -6.44
N ALA A 107 -0.22 11.60 -6.41
CA ALA A 107 -1.43 11.01 -6.95
C ALA A 107 -1.36 10.85 -8.48
N ALA A 108 -0.78 11.82 -9.19
CA ALA A 108 -0.57 11.75 -10.63
C ALA A 108 0.53 10.75 -11.04
N SER A 109 1.52 10.51 -10.18
CA SER A 109 2.59 9.55 -10.42
C SER A 109 2.22 8.11 -10.05
N ARG A 110 1.09 7.88 -9.35
CA ARG A 110 0.61 6.53 -9.09
C ARG A 110 0.28 5.88 -10.44
N PRO A 111 0.97 4.78 -10.80
CA PRO A 111 0.69 4.10 -12.04
C PRO A 111 -0.78 3.68 -12.04
N ASP A 112 -1.49 3.99 -13.12
CA ASP A 112 -2.87 3.55 -13.29
C ASP A 112 -2.95 2.06 -12.97
N ARG A 113 -3.90 1.67 -12.11
CA ARG A 113 -4.09 0.27 -11.71
C ARG A 113 -4.28 -0.61 -12.95
N HIS A 114 -4.91 -0.07 -14.00
CA HIS A 114 -5.03 -0.76 -15.27
C HIS A 114 -3.67 -0.98 -15.94
N ARG A 115 -2.80 0.03 -15.95
CA ARG A 115 -1.44 -0.07 -16.48
C ARG A 115 -0.59 -1.07 -15.68
N GLN A 116 -0.72 -1.11 -14.35
CA GLN A 116 -0.05 -2.14 -13.54
C GLN A 116 -0.53 -3.55 -13.90
N MET A 117 -1.84 -3.76 -14.01
CA MET A 117 -2.38 -5.07 -14.40
C MET A 117 -1.90 -5.51 -15.78
N VAL A 118 -1.84 -4.60 -16.76
CA VAL A 118 -1.33 -4.90 -18.10
C VAL A 118 0.16 -5.26 -18.05
N LEU A 119 0.97 -4.54 -17.26
CA LEU A 119 2.40 -4.83 -17.10
C LEU A 119 2.65 -6.19 -16.44
N GLU A 120 1.89 -6.52 -15.39
CA GLU A 120 1.99 -7.83 -14.72
C GLU A 120 1.59 -8.98 -15.66
N ARG A 121 0.48 -8.82 -16.40
CA ARG A 121 0.08 -9.81 -17.43
C ARG A 121 1.15 -10.00 -18.51
N ARG A 122 1.79 -8.90 -18.94
CA ARG A 122 2.85 -8.94 -19.93
C ARG A 122 4.08 -9.69 -19.43
N LYS A 123 4.54 -9.40 -18.22
CA LYS A 123 5.65 -10.13 -17.58
C LYS A 123 5.35 -11.62 -17.46
N PHE A 124 4.12 -11.97 -17.08
CA PHE A 124 3.70 -13.37 -16.96
C PHE A 124 3.72 -14.08 -18.33
N ALA A 125 3.24 -13.42 -19.38
CA ALA A 125 3.30 -13.95 -20.74
C ALA A 125 4.74 -14.10 -21.26
N GLU A 126 5.63 -13.14 -20.96
CA GLU A 126 7.06 -13.19 -21.31
C GLU A 126 7.76 -14.36 -20.62
N GLN A 127 7.55 -14.56 -19.32
CA GLN A 127 8.09 -15.70 -18.57
C GLN A 127 7.57 -17.06 -19.08
N ALA A 128 6.28 -17.14 -19.41
CA ALA A 128 5.72 -18.34 -20.00
C ALA A 128 6.32 -18.64 -21.39
N ALA A 129 6.61 -17.60 -22.18
CA ALA A 129 7.25 -17.76 -23.48
C ALA A 129 8.70 -18.24 -23.35
N GLU A 130 9.48 -17.64 -22.44
CA GLU A 130 10.86 -18.05 -22.15
C GLU A 130 10.94 -19.49 -21.63
N LEU A 131 10.06 -19.89 -20.71
CA LEU A 131 9.97 -21.28 -20.26
C LEU A 131 9.64 -22.23 -21.43
N ARG A 132 8.68 -21.89 -22.29
CA ARG A 132 8.36 -22.73 -23.45
C ARG A 132 9.55 -22.87 -24.38
N GLU A 133 10.26 -21.77 -24.68
CA GLU A 133 11.45 -21.81 -25.52
C GLU A 133 12.55 -22.70 -24.91
N LEU A 134 12.75 -22.60 -23.60
CA LEU A 134 13.70 -23.41 -22.86
C LEU A 134 13.38 -24.91 -22.99
N PHE A 135 12.12 -25.31 -22.74
CA PHE A 135 11.68 -26.71 -22.83
C PHE A 135 11.62 -27.22 -24.28
N SER A 136 11.29 -26.38 -25.25
CA SER A 136 11.33 -26.75 -26.67
C SER A 136 12.75 -27.00 -27.20
N LYS A 137 13.80 -26.45 -26.58
CA LYS A 137 15.20 -26.80 -26.92
C LYS A 137 15.59 -28.21 -26.45
N MET A 138 14.85 -28.78 -25.51
CA MET A 138 15.11 -30.10 -24.93
C MET A 138 14.43 -31.22 -25.70
N ASP A 139 13.31 -30.90 -26.33
CA ASP A 139 12.54 -31.77 -27.21
C ASP A 139 13.32 -32.04 -28.51
N LYS A 140 14.13 -33.09 -28.49
CA LYS A 140 15.05 -33.44 -29.59
C LYS A 140 14.29 -33.91 -30.84
N ASP A 141 13.11 -34.49 -30.67
CA ASP A 141 12.28 -35.03 -31.75
C ASP A 141 11.17 -34.07 -32.22
N GLN A 142 11.02 -32.91 -31.57
CA GLN A 142 10.01 -31.90 -31.84
C GLN A 142 8.57 -32.44 -31.72
N SER A 143 8.38 -33.43 -30.84
CA SER A 143 7.06 -34.03 -30.56
C SER A 143 6.14 -33.09 -29.79
N GLY A 144 6.67 -32.02 -29.19
CA GLY A 144 6.01 -31.16 -28.21
C GLY A 144 5.94 -31.79 -26.82
N ARG A 145 6.62 -32.93 -26.61
CA ARG A 145 6.63 -33.71 -25.38
C ARG A 145 8.06 -33.93 -24.90
N ILE A 146 8.20 -34.22 -23.61
CA ILE A 146 9.48 -34.49 -22.97
C ILE A 146 9.38 -35.82 -22.24
N THR A 147 10.30 -36.71 -22.56
CA THR A 147 10.45 -38.01 -21.88
C THR A 147 11.11 -37.84 -20.50
N GLN A 148 10.98 -38.83 -19.63
CA GLN A 148 11.60 -38.79 -18.31
C GLN A 148 13.12 -38.62 -18.40
N GLU A 149 13.79 -39.29 -19.35
CA GLU A 149 15.23 -39.16 -19.53
C GLU A 149 15.63 -37.74 -19.95
N GLU A 150 14.91 -37.12 -20.89
CA GLU A 150 15.17 -35.76 -21.34
C GLU A 150 14.95 -34.73 -20.22
N PHE A 151 13.89 -34.91 -19.43
CA PHE A 151 13.61 -34.04 -18.29
C PHE A 151 14.70 -34.13 -17.22
N LEU A 152 15.12 -35.35 -16.85
CA LEU A 152 16.17 -35.56 -15.85
C LEU A 152 17.55 -35.11 -16.35
N GLU A 153 17.83 -35.23 -17.64
CA GLU A 153 19.05 -34.70 -18.27
C GLU A 153 19.06 -33.17 -18.20
N CYS A 154 17.93 -32.54 -18.50
CA CYS A 154 17.75 -31.09 -18.41
C CYS A 154 17.92 -30.56 -16.98
N MET A 155 17.35 -31.23 -15.98
CA MET A 155 17.45 -30.81 -14.57
C MET A 155 18.87 -30.96 -13.99
N ARG A 156 19.86 -31.42 -14.78
CA ARG A 156 21.28 -31.37 -14.42
C ARG A 156 21.97 -30.08 -14.87
N ASP A 157 21.35 -29.30 -15.76
CA ASP A 157 21.88 -28.03 -16.22
C ASP A 157 21.64 -26.93 -15.17
N SER A 158 22.74 -26.38 -14.65
CA SER A 158 22.72 -25.32 -13.64
C SER A 158 22.06 -24.02 -14.11
N GLU A 159 22.10 -23.72 -15.41
CA GLU A 159 21.47 -22.52 -15.97
C GLU A 159 19.94 -22.67 -15.96
N ILE A 160 19.45 -23.86 -16.29
CA ILE A 160 18.03 -24.19 -16.26
C ILE A 160 17.48 -24.18 -14.84
N LEU A 161 18.18 -24.82 -13.89
CA LEU A 161 17.80 -24.79 -12.48
C LEU A 161 17.78 -23.36 -11.93
N SER A 162 18.79 -22.55 -12.26
CA SER A 162 18.85 -21.15 -11.85
C SER A 162 17.69 -20.33 -12.43
N TYR A 163 17.33 -20.58 -13.69
CA TYR A 163 16.20 -19.93 -14.33
C TYR A 163 14.87 -20.36 -13.68
N MET A 164 14.64 -21.65 -13.46
CA MET A 164 13.44 -22.16 -12.79
C MET A 164 13.28 -21.56 -11.39
N LEU A 165 14.37 -21.48 -10.62
CA LEU A 165 14.38 -20.86 -9.30
C LEU A 165 14.04 -19.35 -9.39
N SER A 166 14.56 -18.64 -10.40
CA SER A 166 14.24 -17.23 -10.65
C SER A 166 12.77 -17.00 -11.01
N VAL A 167 12.13 -18.02 -11.60
CA VAL A 167 10.70 -18.03 -11.95
C VAL A 167 9.86 -18.52 -10.76
N GLY A 168 10.47 -18.90 -9.63
CA GLY A 168 9.78 -19.30 -8.39
C GLY A 168 9.47 -20.79 -8.29
N LEU A 169 10.13 -21.62 -9.11
CA LEU A 169 10.01 -23.08 -9.09
C LEU A 169 11.27 -23.65 -8.46
N ASP A 170 11.14 -24.09 -7.22
CA ASP A 170 12.23 -24.71 -6.48
C ASP A 170 12.16 -26.23 -6.62
N VAL A 171 12.98 -26.79 -7.50
CA VAL A 171 12.94 -28.22 -7.85
C VAL A 171 13.98 -28.97 -7.01
N TYR A 172 13.54 -29.50 -5.88
CA TYR A 172 14.37 -30.34 -5.00
C TYR A 172 14.49 -31.79 -5.48
N ASP A 173 13.42 -32.30 -6.11
CA ASP A 173 13.35 -33.66 -6.63
C ASP A 173 12.72 -33.63 -8.02
N ALA A 174 13.58 -33.62 -9.05
CA ALA A 174 13.17 -33.60 -10.45
C ALA A 174 12.40 -34.86 -10.85
N GLN A 175 12.71 -36.01 -10.26
CA GLN A 175 12.04 -37.27 -10.57
C GLN A 175 10.61 -37.25 -10.04
N TYR A 176 10.45 -36.87 -8.77
CA TYR A 176 9.13 -36.70 -8.17
C TYR A 176 8.30 -35.64 -8.89
N LEU A 177 8.91 -34.51 -9.28
CA LEU A 177 8.24 -33.49 -10.06
C LEU A 177 7.75 -34.05 -11.40
N PHE A 178 8.58 -34.77 -12.14
CA PHE A 178 8.18 -35.38 -13.41
C PHE A 178 7.01 -36.34 -13.22
N GLU A 179 7.09 -37.25 -12.24
CA GLU A 179 6.02 -38.21 -11.93
C GLU A 179 4.69 -37.52 -11.56
N LEU A 180 4.74 -36.32 -10.97
CA LEU A 180 3.57 -35.52 -10.63
C LEU A 180 2.91 -34.87 -11.85
N VAL A 181 3.69 -34.44 -12.86
CA VAL A 181 3.18 -33.67 -14.01
C VAL A 181 3.07 -34.46 -15.31
N ALA A 182 3.74 -35.61 -15.40
CA ALA A 182 3.64 -36.51 -16.55
C ALA A 182 2.22 -37.05 -16.73
N ASP A 183 1.84 -37.31 -17.98
CA ASP A 183 0.56 -37.91 -18.28
C ASP A 183 0.58 -39.45 -18.11
N ASN A 184 -0.56 -40.09 -18.36
CA ASN A 184 -0.71 -41.54 -18.22
C ASN A 184 0.15 -42.35 -19.22
N GLN A 185 0.80 -41.68 -20.18
CA GLN A 185 1.70 -42.30 -21.16
C GLN A 185 3.17 -42.20 -20.73
N GLY A 186 3.45 -41.54 -19.60
CA GLY A 186 4.81 -41.36 -19.08
C GLY A 186 5.57 -40.21 -19.76
N GLU A 187 4.86 -39.32 -20.45
CA GLU A 187 5.44 -38.17 -21.14
C GLU A 187 4.85 -36.86 -20.62
N LEU A 188 5.64 -35.80 -20.75
CA LEU A 188 5.28 -34.47 -20.27
C LEU A 188 5.04 -33.53 -21.45
N GLU A 189 3.81 -33.06 -21.61
CA GLU A 189 3.47 -32.06 -22.63
C GLU A 189 4.00 -30.67 -22.20
N ILE A 190 4.85 -30.06 -23.03
CA ILE A 190 5.55 -28.80 -22.70
C ILE A 190 4.55 -27.67 -22.38
N SER A 191 3.52 -27.52 -23.21
CA SER A 191 2.48 -26.49 -23.06
C SER A 191 1.85 -26.57 -21.67
N ARG A 192 1.45 -27.78 -21.26
CA ARG A 192 0.78 -28.09 -20.01
C ARG A 192 1.70 -27.93 -18.81
N PHE A 193 2.96 -28.34 -18.94
CA PHE A 193 3.93 -28.16 -17.87
C PHE A 193 4.23 -26.69 -17.61
N VAL A 194 4.43 -25.89 -18.66
CA VAL A 194 4.64 -24.45 -18.51
C VAL A 194 3.40 -23.77 -17.93
N ASP A 195 2.21 -24.10 -18.41
CA ASP A 195 0.96 -23.56 -17.85
C ASP A 195 0.79 -23.95 -16.37
N GLY A 196 1.14 -25.19 -15.99
CA GLY A 196 1.14 -25.66 -14.61
C GLY A 196 2.16 -24.92 -13.74
N CYS A 197 3.39 -24.77 -14.20
CA CYS A 197 4.44 -24.00 -13.54
C CYS A 197 4.02 -22.55 -13.31
N MET A 198 3.43 -21.92 -14.32
CA MET A 198 2.94 -20.55 -14.25
C MET A 198 1.69 -20.43 -13.36
N ALA A 199 0.86 -21.47 -13.25
CA ALA A 199 -0.30 -21.50 -12.35
C ALA A 199 0.08 -21.70 -10.87
N VAL A 200 1.16 -22.42 -10.58
CA VAL A 200 1.70 -22.60 -9.22
C VAL A 200 2.54 -21.38 -8.80
N LYS A 201 2.96 -20.56 -9.76
CA LYS A 201 3.72 -19.33 -9.51
C LYS A 201 2.85 -18.24 -8.90
N GLY A 202 2.98 -18.06 -7.60
CA GLY A 202 2.39 -16.94 -6.84
C GLY A 202 1.58 -17.41 -5.65
N ALA A 203 0.99 -16.47 -4.91
CA ALA A 203 0.05 -16.80 -3.86
C ALA A 203 -1.27 -17.30 -4.48
N ALA A 204 -1.84 -18.36 -3.91
CA ALA A 204 -3.18 -18.81 -4.27
C ALA A 204 -4.15 -17.62 -4.20
N SER A 205 -4.91 -17.38 -5.27
CA SER A 205 -5.91 -16.32 -5.23
C SER A 205 -6.99 -16.66 -4.22
N ALA A 206 -7.74 -15.66 -3.75
CA ALA A 206 -8.89 -15.91 -2.87
C ALA A 206 -9.88 -16.91 -3.50
N LEU A 207 -9.99 -16.91 -4.84
CA LEU A 207 -10.84 -17.85 -5.58
C LEU A 207 -10.28 -19.28 -5.56
N ASP A 208 -8.96 -19.44 -5.68
CA ASP A 208 -8.31 -20.76 -5.62
C ASP A 208 -8.48 -21.38 -4.23
N VAL A 209 -8.36 -20.57 -3.17
CA VAL A 209 -8.61 -21.00 -1.79
C VAL A 209 -10.07 -21.42 -1.60
N GLN A 210 -11.03 -20.65 -2.12
CA GLN A 210 -12.46 -21.00 -2.06
C GLN A 210 -12.76 -22.30 -2.83
N LYS A 211 -12.12 -22.50 -4.00
CA LYS A 211 -12.26 -23.73 -4.78
C LYS A 211 -11.70 -24.95 -4.03
N GLN A 212 -10.59 -24.79 -3.32
CA GLN A 212 -9.99 -25.81 -2.45
C GLN A 212 -10.92 -26.17 -1.29
N LEU A 213 -11.48 -25.17 -0.59
CA LEU A 213 -12.45 -25.38 0.50
C LEU A 213 -13.68 -26.15 0.02
N ALA A 214 -14.25 -25.77 -1.13
CA ALA A 214 -15.38 -26.48 -1.72
C ALA A 214 -15.04 -27.94 -2.08
N HIS A 215 -13.80 -28.22 -2.51
CA HIS A 215 -13.35 -29.59 -2.77
C HIS A 215 -13.23 -30.40 -1.47
N ILE A 216 -12.73 -29.80 -0.40
CA ILE A 216 -12.65 -30.41 0.93
C ILE A 216 -14.05 -30.77 1.44
N GLU A 217 -15.01 -29.84 1.36
CA GLU A 217 -16.41 -30.11 1.75
C GLU A 217 -17.02 -31.28 0.95
N GLN A 218 -16.73 -31.38 -0.35
CA GLN A 218 -17.19 -32.52 -1.16
C GLN A 218 -16.57 -33.85 -0.74
N VAL A 219 -15.29 -33.83 -0.31
CA VAL A 219 -14.59 -35.02 0.17
C VAL A 219 -15.14 -35.45 1.53
N GLU A 220 -15.35 -34.51 2.45
CA GLU A 220 -15.99 -34.77 3.75
C GLU A 220 -17.38 -35.39 3.56
N HIS A 221 -18.21 -34.82 2.69
CA HIS A 221 -19.55 -35.33 2.44
C HIS A 221 -19.56 -36.75 1.83
N LYS A 222 -18.53 -37.10 1.04
CA LYS A 222 -18.33 -38.47 0.52
C LYS A 222 -17.86 -39.42 1.62
N LEU A 223 -16.97 -38.97 2.50
CA LEU A 223 -16.48 -39.74 3.65
C LEU A 223 -17.62 -40.06 4.62
N GLU A 224 -18.46 -39.07 4.96
CA GLU A 224 -19.63 -39.29 5.83
C GLU A 224 -20.64 -40.27 5.20
N ALA A 225 -20.88 -40.16 3.89
CA ALA A 225 -21.75 -41.08 3.18
C ALA A 225 -21.19 -42.51 3.19
N TRP A 226 -19.89 -42.66 2.91
CA TRP A 226 -19.19 -43.94 2.97
C TRP A 226 -19.19 -44.53 4.39
N GLU A 227 -18.91 -43.72 5.41
CA GLU A 227 -18.94 -44.15 6.81
C GLU A 227 -20.34 -44.65 7.16
N LYS A 228 -21.40 -43.90 6.84
CA LYS A 228 -22.77 -44.32 7.11
C LYS A 228 -23.16 -45.63 6.42
N GLU A 229 -22.66 -45.86 5.21
CA GLU A 229 -22.99 -47.04 4.40
C GLU A 229 -22.19 -48.28 4.83
N TYR A 230 -20.89 -48.14 5.09
CA TYR A 230 -19.97 -49.27 5.26
C TYR A 230 -19.52 -49.50 6.71
N TRP A 231 -19.57 -48.48 7.58
CA TRP A 231 -19.17 -48.59 8.99
C TRP A 231 -19.97 -49.64 9.78
N PRO A 232 -21.30 -49.74 9.66
CA PRO A 232 -22.07 -50.76 10.38
C PRO A 232 -21.66 -52.19 9.99
N ALA A 233 -21.37 -52.42 8.71
CA ALA A 233 -20.94 -53.72 8.21
C ALA A 233 -19.54 -54.08 8.73
N LEU A 234 -18.60 -53.13 8.71
CA LEU A 234 -17.24 -53.29 9.23
C LEU A 234 -17.22 -53.57 10.75
N MET A 235 -18.03 -52.86 11.53
CA MET A 235 -18.17 -53.08 12.98
C MET A 235 -18.84 -54.43 13.30
N SER A 236 -19.81 -54.86 12.49
CA SER A 236 -20.42 -56.18 12.62
C SER A 236 -19.41 -57.31 12.35
N PHE A 237 -18.51 -57.13 11.39
CA PHE A 237 -17.46 -58.08 11.07
C PHE A 237 -16.40 -58.14 12.17
N ALA A 238 -15.95 -56.98 12.68
CA ALA A 238 -14.97 -56.90 13.77
C ALA A 238 -15.48 -57.51 15.09
N SER A 239 -16.76 -57.28 15.43
CA SER A 239 -17.39 -57.86 16.62
C SER A 239 -17.66 -59.36 16.50
N GLY A 240 -17.94 -59.88 15.30
CA GLY A 240 -18.16 -61.30 15.04
C GLY A 240 -16.89 -62.16 15.12
N VAL A 241 -15.70 -61.59 14.91
CA VAL A 241 -14.42 -62.29 15.01
C VAL A 241 -14.03 -62.58 16.47
N HIS A 242 -14.49 -61.77 17.43
CA HIS A 242 -14.21 -62.00 18.86
C HIS A 242 -15.09 -63.06 19.53
N LEU A 243 -16.13 -63.56 18.86
CA LEU A 243 -17.08 -64.55 19.41
C LEU A 243 -16.84 -66.00 18.94
N LYS A 244 -15.73 -66.25 18.21
CA LYS A 244 -15.36 -67.59 17.70
C LYS A 244 -13.95 -68.05 18.13
N LEU A 245 -13.43 -67.55 19.27
CA LEU A 245 -12.25 -68.10 19.93
C LEU A 245 -12.63 -68.68 21.29
#